data_AF-A0A812UTN0-F1
#
_entry.id   AF-A0A812UTN0-F1
#
_cell.length_a   1.000
_cell.length_b   1.000
_cell.length_c   1.000
_cell.angle_alpha   90.00
_cell.angle_beta   90.00
_cell.angle_gamma   90.00
#
_symmetry.space_group_name_H-M   'P 1'
#
loop_
_entity.id
_entity.type
_entity.pdbx_description
1 polymer ?
#
loop_
_entity_poly.entity_id
_entity_poly.type
_entity_poly.pdbx_seq_one_letter_code
_entity_poly.pdbx_strand_id
1 'polypeptide(L)'
;MCVYPNALQKKDFDQWFLDRFGPPAPSFCKTSFGDAVQRGLNEGMLVMAWFHEADGPATERFCREVLQNELVLGLLQDTFLLWAGDVCRFEPSQIARLMGLTKFPSLVLLQPLANGFDTN
;
A
#
# COMPACT_ATOMS: atom_id res chain seq x y z
N MET A 1 1.71 21.23 -0.58
CA MET A 1 0.73 20.99 -1.66
C MET A 1 1.45 20.13 -2.69
N CYS A 2 1.07 18.85 -2.84
CA CYS A 2 1.70 18.00 -3.86
C CYS A 2 1.38 18.60 -5.23
N VAL A 3 2.40 19.10 -5.93
CA VAL A 3 2.24 19.61 -7.30
C VAL A 3 2.69 18.49 -8.22
N TYR A 4 1.75 17.74 -8.81
CA TYR A 4 2.06 16.84 -9.91
C TYR A 4 1.22 17.19 -11.13
N PRO A 5 1.83 17.54 -12.27
CA PRO A 5 1.16 17.47 -13.55
C PRO A 5 0.85 15.98 -13.83
N ASN A 6 -0.38 15.73 -14.32
CA ASN A 6 -0.88 14.45 -14.86
C ASN A 6 0.22 13.48 -15.32
N ALA A 7 0.39 12.31 -14.67
CA ALA A 7 0.76 11.05 -15.36
C ALA A 7 1.02 9.82 -14.46
N LEU A 8 0.44 9.70 -13.26
CA LEU A 8 0.23 8.36 -12.70
C LEU A 8 -1.28 8.16 -12.53
N GLN A 9 -1.92 7.70 -13.61
CA GLN A 9 -3.29 7.19 -13.53
C GLN A 9 -3.34 6.03 -12.53
N LYS A 10 -4.53 5.51 -12.23
CA LYS A 10 -4.76 4.33 -11.37
C LYS A 10 -4.09 3.02 -11.86
N LYS A 11 -3.22 3.12 -12.88
CA LYS A 11 -2.41 2.08 -13.54
C LYS A 11 -1.01 2.67 -13.70
N ASP A 12 0.09 2.12 -13.20
CA ASP A 12 0.36 0.79 -12.68
C ASP A 12 1.47 0.99 -11.63
N PHE A 13 1.16 0.83 -10.34
CA PHE A 13 2.12 1.10 -9.26
C PHE A 13 3.35 0.18 -9.37
N ASP A 14 3.12 -1.05 -9.82
CA ASP A 14 4.16 -2.02 -10.14
C ASP A 14 5.11 -1.46 -11.20
N GLN A 15 4.57 -0.81 -12.24
CA GLN A 15 5.39 -0.21 -13.29
C GLN A 15 6.19 0.98 -12.76
N TRP A 16 5.58 1.87 -11.96
CA TRP A 16 6.30 2.95 -11.30
C TRP A 16 7.45 2.43 -10.42
N PHE A 17 7.21 1.36 -9.66
CA PHE A 17 8.23 0.76 -8.81
C PHE A 17 9.35 0.14 -9.66
N LEU A 18 9.00 -0.63 -10.69
CA LEU A 18 9.96 -1.26 -11.59
C LEU A 18 10.80 -0.24 -12.36
N ASP A 19 10.19 0.83 -12.88
CA ASP A 19 10.89 1.88 -13.61
C ASP A 19 11.90 2.63 -12.71
N ARG A 20 11.57 2.82 -11.44
CA ARG A 20 12.39 3.61 -10.49
C ARG A 20 13.43 2.78 -9.74
N PHE A 21 13.12 1.53 -9.40
CA PHE A 21 13.94 0.70 -8.51
C PHE A 21 14.42 -0.60 -9.18
N GLY A 22 13.66 -1.14 -10.15
CA GLY A 22 13.94 -2.43 -10.77
C GLY A 22 13.56 -3.63 -9.90
N PRO A 23 13.77 -4.86 -10.39
CA PRO A 23 13.55 -6.08 -9.62
C PRO A 23 14.62 -6.26 -8.52
N PRO A 24 14.30 -7.01 -7.44
CA PRO A 24 13.01 -7.65 -7.17
C PRO A 24 11.97 -6.60 -6.73
N ALA A 25 10.69 -6.87 -6.98
CA ALA A 25 9.59 -5.92 -6.73
C ALA A 25 8.41 -6.61 -6.03
N PRO A 26 7.68 -5.90 -5.14
CA PRO A 26 6.47 -6.44 -4.52
C PRO A 26 5.31 -6.52 -5.52
N SER A 27 4.44 -7.51 -5.34
CA SER A 27 3.18 -7.64 -6.08
C SER A 27 2.06 -6.93 -5.34
N PHE A 28 1.63 -5.76 -5.82
CA PHE A 28 0.58 -4.97 -5.17
C PHE A 28 -0.81 -5.25 -5.74
N CYS A 29 -1.82 -5.22 -4.86
CA CYS A 29 -3.21 -5.27 -5.25
C CYS A 29 -3.60 -3.99 -6.02
N LYS A 30 -4.10 -4.16 -7.25
CA LYS A 30 -4.43 -3.07 -8.19
C LYS A 30 -5.83 -2.49 -8.01
N THR A 31 -6.50 -2.79 -6.90
CA THR A 31 -7.87 -2.38 -6.63
C THR A 31 -7.94 -1.11 -5.78
N SER A 32 -9.16 -0.60 -5.53
CA SER A 32 -9.36 0.37 -4.45
C SER A 32 -8.96 -0.23 -3.10
N PHE A 33 -8.74 0.62 -2.09
CA PHE A 33 -8.47 0.14 -0.73
C PHE A 33 -9.67 -0.64 -0.18
N GLY A 34 -10.89 -0.17 -0.44
CA GLY A 34 -12.11 -0.86 -0.02
C GLY A 34 -12.22 -2.26 -0.63
N ASP A 35 -11.95 -2.38 -1.92
CA ASP A 35 -11.93 -3.68 -2.61
C ASP A 35 -10.80 -4.58 -2.09
N ALA A 36 -9.64 -4.02 -1.74
CA ALA A 36 -8.52 -4.77 -1.17
C ALA A 36 -8.89 -5.33 0.22
N VAL A 37 -9.57 -4.54 1.05
CA VAL A 37 -10.12 -4.99 2.34
C VAL A 37 -11.17 -6.06 2.15
N GLN A 38 -12.12 -5.87 1.23
CA GLN A 38 -13.15 -6.87 0.95
C GLN A 38 -12.57 -8.17 0.40
N ARG A 39 -11.56 -8.09 -0.47
CA ARG A 39 -10.84 -9.25 -0.96
C ARG A 39 -10.09 -9.97 0.16
N GLY A 40 -9.40 -9.23 1.02
CA GLY A 40 -8.74 -9.79 2.20
C GLY A 40 -9.73 -10.51 3.12
N LEU A 41 -10.93 -9.96 3.31
CA LEU A 41 -11.99 -10.63 4.05
C LEU A 41 -12.41 -11.95 3.38
N ASN A 42 -12.70 -11.91 2.08
CA ASN A 42 -13.18 -13.07 1.33
C ASN A 42 -12.13 -14.20 1.24
N GLU A 43 -10.84 -13.83 1.18
CA GLU A 43 -9.71 -14.76 1.08
C GLU A 43 -9.16 -15.15 2.47
N GLY A 44 -9.68 -14.59 3.57
CA GLY A 44 -9.18 -14.84 4.92
C GLY A 44 -7.75 -14.34 5.16
N MET A 45 -7.33 -13.29 4.43
CA MET A 45 -5.97 -12.75 4.46
C MET A 45 -5.90 -11.41 5.19
N LEU A 46 -4.78 -11.18 5.87
CA LEU A 46 -4.43 -9.86 6.40
C LEU A 46 -4.08 -8.91 5.25
N VAL A 47 -4.49 -7.65 5.37
CA VAL A 47 -4.15 -6.61 4.39
C VAL A 47 -3.03 -5.76 4.96
N MET A 48 -1.90 -5.70 4.26
CA MET A 48 -0.84 -4.75 4.56
C MET A 48 -0.93 -3.57 3.61
N ALA A 49 -1.38 -2.44 4.14
CA ALA A 49 -1.50 -1.19 3.42
C ALA A 49 -0.26 -0.32 3.64
N TRP A 50 0.43 0.01 2.56
CA TRP A 50 1.58 0.90 2.55
C TRP A 50 1.19 2.28 2.00
N PHE A 51 1.28 3.29 2.86
CA PHE A 51 1.07 4.69 2.50
C PHE A 51 2.42 5.37 2.31
N HIS A 52 2.59 6.06 1.18
CA HIS A 52 3.85 6.74 0.86
C HIS A 52 3.61 8.06 0.13
N GLU A 53 4.63 8.91 0.15
CA GLU A 53 4.75 10.06 -0.74
C GLU A 53 5.76 9.71 -1.83
N ALA A 54 5.37 9.70 -3.10
CA ALA A 54 6.21 9.19 -4.20
C ALA A 54 7.61 9.83 -4.26
N ASP A 55 7.72 11.14 -3.99
CA ASP A 55 8.99 11.89 -4.02
C ASP A 55 9.59 12.15 -2.64
N GLY A 56 9.11 11.47 -1.60
CA GLY A 56 9.68 11.56 -0.26
C GLY A 56 11.02 10.82 -0.16
N PRO A 57 12.09 11.40 0.44
CA PRO A 57 13.38 10.72 0.60
C PRO A 57 13.27 9.44 1.46
N ALA A 58 12.32 9.41 2.39
CA ALA A 58 12.04 8.24 3.21
C ALA A 58 11.39 7.09 2.40
N THR A 59 10.59 7.41 1.38
CA THR A 59 10.01 6.42 0.44
C THR A 59 11.11 5.75 -0.37
N GLU A 60 12.04 6.53 -0.90
CA GLU A 60 13.16 5.99 -1.69
C GLU A 60 14.01 5.02 -0.87
N ARG A 61 14.37 5.40 0.36
CA ARG A 61 15.11 4.53 1.28
C ARG A 61 14.34 3.25 1.58
N PHE A 62 13.06 3.36 1.89
CA PHE A 62 12.21 2.21 2.20
C PHE A 62 12.10 1.24 1.02
N CYS A 63 11.91 1.75 -0.21
CA CYS A 63 11.88 0.90 -1.40
C CYS A 63 13.17 0.12 -1.57
N ARG A 64 14.33 0.79 -1.52
CA ARG A 64 15.64 0.17 -1.76
C ARG A 64 16.08 -0.79 -0.65
N GLU A 65 15.88 -0.41 0.60
CA GLU A 65 16.40 -1.19 1.74
C GLU A 65 15.43 -2.30 2.20
N VAL A 66 14.11 -2.10 2.01
CA VAL A 66 13.07 -3.00 2.53
C VAL A 66 12.35 -3.74 1.41
N LEU A 67 11.77 -3.02 0.44
CA LEU A 67 10.95 -3.62 -0.62
C LEU A 67 11.76 -4.24 -1.78
N GLN A 68 13.08 -4.14 -1.77
CA GLN A 68 13.96 -4.90 -2.68
C GLN A 68 14.71 -6.03 -1.96
N ASN A 69 14.45 -6.24 -0.66
CA ASN A 69 15.01 -7.36 0.07
C ASN A 69 14.19 -8.63 -0.18
N GLU A 70 14.79 -9.67 -0.77
CA GLU A 70 14.09 -10.89 -1.17
C GLU A 70 13.42 -11.63 0.01
N LEU A 71 14.04 -11.66 1.19
CA LEU A 71 13.46 -12.32 2.36
C LEU A 71 12.21 -11.58 2.86
N VAL A 72 12.28 -10.24 2.87
CA VAL A 72 11.13 -9.39 3.22
C VAL A 72 10.03 -9.57 2.18
N LEU A 73 10.38 -9.55 0.89
CA LEU A 73 9.43 -9.74 -0.20
C LEU A 73 8.73 -11.10 -0.16
N GLY A 74 9.46 -12.17 0.17
CA GLY A 74 8.88 -13.50 0.37
C GLY A 74 7.85 -13.49 1.50
N LEU A 75 8.25 -13.00 2.68
CA LEU A 75 7.33 -12.85 3.81
C LEU A 75 6.09 -12.04 3.46
N LEU A 76 6.28 -10.91 2.77
CA LEU A 76 5.20 -10.00 2.41
C LEU A 76 4.18 -10.64 1.46
N GLN A 77 4.67 -11.30 0.41
CA GLN A 77 3.82 -11.89 -0.63
C GLN A 77 3.14 -13.19 -0.18
N ASP A 78 3.79 -13.97 0.67
CA ASP A 78 3.25 -15.24 1.14
C ASP A 78 2.19 -15.06 2.24
N THR A 79 2.24 -13.93 2.96
CA THR A 79 1.43 -13.75 4.19
C THR A 79 0.31 -12.71 4.03
N PHE A 80 0.49 -11.70 3.17
CA PHE A 80 -0.38 -10.53 3.15
C PHE A 80 -0.92 -10.21 1.75
N LEU A 81 -2.14 -9.69 1.72
CA LEU A 81 -2.60 -8.90 0.59
C LEU A 81 -1.92 -7.53 0.68
N LEU A 82 -0.95 -7.28 -0.19
CA LEU A 82 -0.25 -6.00 -0.24
C LEU A 82 -1.07 -4.96 -1.00
N TRP A 83 -1.23 -3.78 -0.43
CA TRP A 83 -1.85 -2.63 -1.10
C TRP A 83 -0.96 -1.41 -0.93
N ALA A 84 -0.80 -0.61 -1.99
CA ALA A 84 -0.02 0.62 -1.96
C ALA A 84 -0.89 1.84 -2.27
N GLY A 85 -0.75 2.88 -1.47
CA GLY A 85 -1.44 4.15 -1.61
C GLY A 85 -0.49 5.34 -1.61
N ASP A 86 -0.42 6.04 -2.72
CA ASP A 86 0.26 7.35 -2.78
C ASP A 86 -0.64 8.42 -2.15
N VAL A 87 -0.21 9.01 -1.03
CA VAL A 87 -1.00 9.99 -0.26
C VAL A 87 -1.17 11.33 -0.98
N CYS A 88 -0.47 11.56 -2.10
CA CYS A 88 -0.78 12.68 -2.99
C CYS A 88 -2.05 12.42 -3.84
N ARG A 89 -2.65 11.23 -3.78
CA ARG A 89 -3.92 10.90 -4.45
C ARG A 89 -5.12 10.95 -3.50
N PHE A 90 -6.29 11.24 -4.06
CA PHE A 90 -7.53 11.46 -3.31
C PHE A 90 -7.88 10.31 -2.35
N GLU A 91 -8.08 9.08 -2.86
CA GLU A 91 -8.48 7.94 -2.04
C GLU A 91 -7.45 7.61 -0.93
N PRO A 92 -6.16 7.38 -1.22
CA PRO A 92 -5.16 7.13 -0.17
C PRO A 92 -5.04 8.26 0.86
N SER A 93 -5.15 9.53 0.44
CA SER A 93 -5.08 10.68 1.35
C SER A 93 -6.23 10.69 2.37
N GLN A 94 -7.45 10.34 1.94
CA GLN A 94 -8.60 10.26 2.83
C GLN A 94 -8.44 9.12 3.83
N ILE A 95 -7.97 7.96 3.38
CA ILE A 95 -7.77 6.78 4.24
C ILE A 95 -6.66 7.05 5.26
N ALA A 96 -5.53 7.62 4.83
CA ALA A 96 -4.44 8.00 5.73
C ALA A 96 -4.92 8.96 6.83
N ARG A 97 -5.76 9.94 6.47
CA ARG A 97 -6.37 10.87 7.43
C ARG A 97 -7.32 10.17 8.39
N LEU A 98 -8.17 9.26 7.91
CA LEU A 98 -9.07 8.47 8.76
C LEU A 98 -8.30 7.62 9.78
N MET A 99 -7.13 7.10 9.40
CA MET A 99 -6.23 6.33 10.27
C MET A 99 -5.32 7.21 11.15
N GLY A 100 -5.38 8.54 11.03
CA GLY A 100 -4.53 9.46 11.81
C GLY A 100 -3.03 9.40 11.44
N LEU A 101 -2.69 8.96 10.22
CA LEU A 101 -1.31 8.88 9.76
C LEU A 101 -0.74 10.28 9.49
N THR A 102 0.43 10.56 10.06
CA THR A 102 1.10 11.87 9.96
C THR A 102 2.55 11.78 9.46
N LYS A 103 3.07 10.57 9.25
CA LYS A 103 4.43 10.32 8.81
C LYS A 103 4.41 9.32 7.66
N PHE A 104 5.25 9.53 6.64
CA PHE A 104 5.33 8.65 5.48
C PHE A 104 6.80 8.30 5.18
N PRO A 105 7.08 7.05 4.77
CA PRO A 105 6.13 5.96 4.56
C PRO A 105 5.55 5.41 5.88
N SER A 106 4.30 4.94 5.83
CA SER A 106 3.61 4.26 6.93
C SER A 106 3.09 2.91 6.47
N LEU A 107 3.30 1.86 7.27
CA LEU A 107 2.72 0.55 7.07
C LEU A 107 1.59 0.34 8.07
N VAL A 108 0.44 -0.12 7.57
CA VAL A 108 -0.71 -0.45 8.40
C VAL A 108 -1.09 -1.90 8.12
N LEU A 109 -1.12 -2.71 9.18
CA LEU A 109 -1.60 -4.08 9.12
C LEU A 109 -3.06 -4.14 9.57
N LEU A 110 -3.91 -4.67 8.71
CA LEU A 110 -5.35 -4.73 8.94
C LEU A 110 -5.82 -6.18 8.92
N GLN A 111 -6.68 -6.52 9.88
CA GLN A 111 -7.50 -7.72 9.82
C GLN A 111 -8.90 -7.33 9.34
N PRO A 112 -9.30 -7.69 8.12
CA PRO A 112 -10.67 -7.48 7.68
C PRO A 112 -11.64 -8.27 8.56
N LEU A 113 -12.73 -7.63 8.98
CA LEU A 113 -13.80 -8.25 9.75
C LEU A 113 -15.07 -8.24 8.90
N ALA A 114 -15.76 -9.38 8.81
CA ALA A 114 -17.15 -9.36 8.38
C ALA A 114 -17.93 -8.57 9.43
N ASN A 115 -18.83 -7.67 9.01
CA ASN A 115 -19.67 -6.91 9.94
C ASN A 115 -20.27 -7.86 11.00
N GLY A 116 -19.82 -7.69 12.25
CA GLY A 116 -20.05 -8.64 13.32
C GLY A 116 -19.45 -8.16 14.64
N PHE A 117 -19.63 -6.88 14.98
CA PHE A 117 -19.78 -6.51 16.39
C PHE A 117 -21.27 -6.53 16.70
N ASP A 118 -21.86 -7.73 16.66
CA ASP A 118 -23.02 -7.99 17.51
C ASP A 118 -22.45 -8.12 18.92
N THR A 119 -22.40 -7.00 19.64
CA THR A 119 -22.24 -6.98 21.08
C THR A 119 -23.44 -7.71 21.67
N ASN A 120 -23.22 -8.96 22.07
CA ASN A 120 -24.07 -9.66 23.03
C ASN A 120 -23.61 -9.29 24.44
#